data_AF-A0A2N7VWQ6-F1
#
_entry.id   AF-A0A2N7VWQ6-F1
#
_cell.length_a   1.000
_cell.length_b   1.000
_cell.length_c   1.000
_cell.angle_alpha   90.00
_cell.angle_beta   90.00
_cell.angle_gamma   90.00
#
_symmetry.space_group_name_H-M   'P 1'
#
loop_
_entity.id
_entity.type
_entity.pdbx_description
1 polymer ?
#
loop_
_entity_poly.entity_id
_entity_poly.type
_entity_poly.pdbx_seq_one_letter_code
_entity_poly.pdbx_strand_id
1 'polypeptide(L)'
;MAASRRANRRGHVINPSAAGVTVDASGNATLGDPLVPNGSTNNPGGLQDPDSMAVDPSGNLVLDSQADSELVFVSNPGSPTQSVSELFLTLYTNPWPVDDTRWAPASSQSMLVTDTGAGLIYKITAASGFAGGSMYSAGQGTVLLDDAKTGNMTPIASGMVSPHGMLFVQ
;
A
#
# COMPACT_ATOMS: atom_id res chain seq x y z
N MET A 1 15.59 -7.53 57.70
CA MET A 1 14.46 -7.77 56.78
C MET A 1 14.05 -6.44 56.17
N ALA A 2 14.23 -6.26 54.86
CA ALA A 2 13.57 -5.23 54.06
C ALA A 2 13.65 -5.66 52.59
N ALA A 3 12.56 -6.20 52.06
CA ALA A 3 12.45 -6.54 50.64
C ALA A 3 12.14 -5.26 49.84
N SER A 4 13.09 -4.80 49.03
CA SER A 4 12.88 -3.75 48.05
C SER A 4 12.06 -4.30 46.88
N ARG A 5 10.85 -3.78 46.70
CA ARG A 5 10.04 -4.00 45.50
C ARG A 5 10.73 -3.32 44.31
N ARG A 6 11.38 -4.10 43.44
CA ARG A 6 11.73 -3.66 42.09
C ARG A 6 10.74 -4.28 41.10
N ALA A 7 9.86 -3.42 40.59
CA ALA A 7 8.97 -3.72 39.48
C ALA A 7 9.77 -4.26 38.28
N ASN A 8 9.32 -5.37 37.72
CA ASN A 8 9.90 -5.94 36.51
C ASN A 8 9.60 -5.00 35.34
N ARG A 9 10.66 -4.44 34.77
CA ARG A 9 10.65 -3.55 33.61
C ARG A 9 10.35 -4.36 32.35
N ARG A 10 9.22 -4.08 31.71
CA ARG A 10 9.11 -3.99 30.25
C ARG A 10 8.22 -2.79 29.91
N GLY A 11 8.78 -1.60 30.15
CA GLY A 11 8.24 -0.38 29.57
C GLY A 11 8.49 -0.44 28.07
N HIS A 12 7.44 -0.78 27.31
CA HIS A 12 7.41 -0.55 25.88
C HIS A 12 7.27 0.96 25.69
N VAL A 13 8.36 1.62 25.32
CA VAL A 13 8.32 3.04 24.97
C VAL A 13 7.68 3.12 23.59
N ILE A 14 6.38 3.38 23.56
CA ILE A 14 5.73 3.97 22.39
C ILE A 14 5.82 5.47 22.63
N ASN A 15 6.45 6.22 21.72
CA ASN A 15 6.31 7.67 21.65
C ASN A 15 5.41 7.99 20.45
N PRO A 16 4.07 8.03 20.63
CA PRO A 16 3.18 8.60 19.65
C PRO A 16 2.70 9.94 20.24
N SER A 17 3.25 11.08 19.84
CA SER A 17 2.80 12.36 20.41
C SER A 17 1.38 12.76 19.99
N ALA A 18 0.52 11.84 19.53
CA ALA A 18 -0.93 12.02 19.42
C ALA A 18 -1.78 10.74 19.44
N ALA A 19 -1.21 9.51 19.44
CA ALA A 19 -2.03 8.31 19.31
C ALA A 19 -2.51 7.75 20.65
N GLY A 20 -3.74 8.08 21.04
CA GLY A 20 -4.36 7.54 22.23
C GLY A 20 -4.76 6.08 22.03
N VAL A 21 -4.16 5.16 22.79
CA VAL A 21 -4.71 3.81 22.92
C VAL A 21 -5.96 3.91 23.78
N THR A 22 -7.13 3.63 23.22
CA THR A 22 -8.38 3.58 23.99
C THR A 22 -8.68 2.13 24.30
N VAL A 23 -8.96 1.79 25.55
CA VAL A 23 -9.36 0.43 25.93
C VAL A 23 -10.82 0.46 26.37
N ASP A 24 -11.67 -0.37 25.74
CA ASP A 24 -13.08 -0.45 26.12
C ASP A 24 -13.30 -1.23 27.44
N ALA A 25 -14.52 -1.21 27.96
CA ALA A 25 -14.87 -1.91 29.19
C ALA A 25 -14.72 -3.44 29.11
N SER A 26 -14.56 -3.99 27.89
CA SER A 26 -14.34 -5.41 27.61
C SER A 26 -12.85 -5.75 27.45
N GLY A 27 -11.96 -4.76 27.53
CA GLY A 27 -10.52 -4.95 27.40
C GLY A 27 -9.98 -4.89 25.97
N ASN A 28 -10.78 -4.46 24.99
CA ASN A 28 -10.31 -4.28 23.62
C ASN A 28 -9.53 -2.98 23.51
N ALA A 29 -8.28 -3.04 23.06
CA ALA A 29 -7.46 -1.86 22.82
C ALA A 29 -7.57 -1.41 21.36
N THR A 30 -8.10 -0.20 21.13
CA THR A 30 -8.00 0.50 19.85
C THR A 30 -6.77 1.40 19.86
N LEU A 31 -5.84 1.16 18.94
CA LEU A 31 -4.75 2.09 18.66
C LEU A 31 -5.34 3.27 17.89
N GLY A 32 -5.55 4.40 18.56
CA GLY A 32 -5.97 5.62 17.90
C GLY A 32 -4.77 6.33 17.25
N ASP A 33 -4.07 5.70 16.31
CA ASP A 33 -3.05 6.40 15.50
C ASP A 33 -3.63 6.74 14.12
N PRO A 34 -3.88 8.02 13.81
CA PRO A 34 -4.39 8.44 12.52
C PRO A 34 -3.23 8.61 11.52
N LEU A 35 -2.38 7.60 11.34
CA LEU A 35 -1.45 7.62 10.19
C LEU A 35 -2.23 7.56 8.87
N VAL A 36 -3.41 6.97 8.93
CA VAL A 36 -4.55 7.13 8.03
C VAL A 36 -5.71 7.50 8.97
N PRO A 37 -6.48 8.57 8.75
CA PRO A 37 -7.74 8.77 9.48
C PRO A 37 -8.49 7.44 9.51
N ASN A 38 -9.25 7.16 10.57
CA ASN A 38 -10.00 5.92 10.74
C ASN A 38 -10.70 5.51 9.43
N GLY A 39 -10.02 4.68 8.65
CA GLY A 39 -10.47 4.30 7.32
C GLY A 39 -10.22 5.25 6.16
N SER A 40 -10.30 4.67 4.97
CA SER A 40 -10.63 5.45 3.79
C SER A 40 -12.07 5.94 3.81
N THR A 41 -12.38 6.88 2.93
CA THR A 41 -13.76 7.24 2.57
C THR A 41 -14.63 6.02 2.24
N ASN A 42 -14.01 4.95 1.75
CA ASN A 42 -14.68 3.70 1.40
C ASN A 42 -14.79 2.72 2.57
N ASN A 43 -13.92 2.83 3.58
CA ASN A 43 -13.92 1.94 4.74
C ASN A 43 -13.54 2.67 6.04
N PRO A 44 -14.48 3.38 6.69
CA PRO A 44 -14.26 4.18 7.91
C PRO A 44 -13.77 3.41 9.16
N GLY A 45 -13.60 2.09 9.06
CA GLY A 45 -13.15 1.20 10.12
C GLY A 45 -11.62 1.00 10.17
N GLY A 46 -10.88 1.59 9.24
CA GLY A 46 -9.44 1.34 9.05
C GLY A 46 -9.17 0.46 7.83
N LEU A 47 -7.94 0.45 7.33
CA LEU A 47 -7.54 -0.37 6.18
C LEU A 47 -7.71 -1.87 6.50
N GLN A 48 -8.41 -2.62 5.64
CA GLN A 48 -8.73 -4.01 5.90
C GLN A 48 -7.59 -4.99 5.56
N ASP A 49 -6.74 -4.62 4.60
CA ASP A 49 -5.65 -5.50 4.15
C ASP A 49 -4.51 -4.70 3.50
N PRO A 50 -3.76 -3.89 4.27
CA PRO A 50 -2.54 -3.28 3.76
C PRO A 50 -1.40 -4.29 3.74
N ASP A 51 -0.96 -4.71 2.55
CA ASP A 51 0.07 -5.75 2.40
C ASP A 51 1.39 -5.16 1.85
N SER A 52 1.33 -4.25 0.87
CA SER A 52 2.52 -3.69 0.25
C SER A 52 2.71 -2.18 0.47
N MET A 53 3.98 -1.76 0.37
CA MET A 53 4.40 -0.37 0.50
C MET A 53 5.35 0.02 -0.62
N ALA A 54 5.18 1.25 -1.10
CA ALA A 54 6.05 1.86 -2.09
C ALA A 54 6.31 3.32 -1.79
N VAL A 55 7.21 3.93 -2.57
CA VAL A 55 7.43 5.37 -2.57
C VAL A 55 7.10 5.89 -3.96
N ASP A 56 6.21 6.87 -4.04
CA ASP A 56 5.86 7.50 -5.31
C ASP A 56 6.97 8.47 -5.77
N PRO A 57 6.93 8.97 -7.03
CA PRO A 57 7.94 9.90 -7.53
C PRO A 57 8.00 11.24 -6.79
N SER A 58 6.96 11.58 -6.00
CA SER A 58 6.92 12.80 -5.17
C SER A 58 7.47 12.57 -3.77
N GLY A 59 7.84 11.33 -3.42
CA GLY A 59 8.35 10.97 -2.09
C GLY A 59 7.25 10.64 -1.07
N ASN A 60 6.00 10.44 -1.51
CA ASN A 60 4.94 9.97 -0.63
C ASN A 60 5.13 8.48 -0.35
N LEU A 61 4.84 8.05 0.87
CA LEU A 61 4.63 6.63 1.16
C LEU A 61 3.29 6.23 0.56
N VAL A 62 3.24 5.12 -0.15
CA VAL A 62 2.02 4.58 -0.72
C VAL A 62 1.79 3.18 -0.19
N LEU A 63 0.59 2.94 0.30
CA LEU A 63 0.08 1.64 0.73
C LEU A 63 -0.96 1.20 -0.29
N ASP A 64 -0.98 -0.07 -0.66
CA ASP A 64 -2.24 -0.65 -1.10
C ASP A 64 -3.09 -0.97 0.13
N SER A 65 -4.40 -0.84 -0.01
CA SER A 65 -5.34 -1.54 0.86
C SER A 65 -6.08 -2.51 -0.03
N GLN A 66 -5.54 -3.73 -0.12
CA GLN A 66 -5.96 -4.73 -1.11
C GLN A 66 -7.47 -4.98 -1.00
N ALA A 67 -7.96 -5.32 0.19
CA ALA A 67 -9.37 -5.60 0.44
C ALA A 67 -10.29 -4.40 0.17
N ASP A 68 -9.77 -3.18 0.24
CA ASP A 68 -10.53 -1.94 -0.01
C ASP A 68 -10.44 -1.47 -1.47
N SER A 69 -9.63 -2.12 -2.31
CA SER A 69 -9.40 -1.73 -3.71
C SER A 69 -8.95 -0.28 -3.85
N GLU A 70 -7.98 0.15 -3.07
CA GLU A 70 -7.50 1.54 -3.09
C GLU A 70 -6.01 1.65 -2.80
N LEU A 71 -5.44 2.78 -3.22
CA LEU A 71 -4.12 3.21 -2.78
C LEU A 71 -4.24 4.37 -1.80
N VAL A 72 -3.47 4.31 -0.73
CA VAL A 72 -3.40 5.35 0.30
C VAL A 72 -2.04 6.02 0.21
N PHE A 73 -2.05 7.32 -0.08
CA PHE A 73 -0.86 8.16 -0.19
C PHE A 73 -0.69 8.94 1.11
N VAL A 74 0.46 8.76 1.76
CA VAL A 74 0.87 9.49 2.96
C VAL A 74 1.99 10.45 2.60
N SER A 75 1.68 11.75 2.59
CA SER A 75 2.64 12.82 2.35
C SER A 75 3.30 13.27 3.65
N ASN A 76 4.60 13.58 3.60
CA ASN A 76 5.39 14.07 4.74
C ASN A 76 5.21 13.24 6.05
N PRO A 77 5.38 11.90 5.98
CA PRO A 77 5.13 11.02 7.12
C PRO A 77 5.96 11.43 8.34
N GLY A 78 5.32 11.44 9.52
CA GLY A 78 5.94 11.80 10.79
C GLY A 78 6.16 13.30 11.03
N SER A 79 5.70 14.17 10.12
CA SER A 79 5.83 15.62 10.23
C SER A 79 4.51 16.31 10.67
N PRO A 80 4.55 17.55 11.19
CA PRO A 80 3.34 18.33 11.46
C PRO A 80 2.49 18.66 10.23
N THR A 81 3.04 18.49 9.02
CA THR A 81 2.35 18.72 7.74
C THR A 81 2.06 17.41 7.02
N GLN A 82 1.97 16.29 7.77
CA GLN A 82 1.52 15.02 7.21
C GLN A 82 0.09 15.16 6.68
N SER A 83 -0.17 14.58 5.52
CA SER A 83 -1.51 14.49 4.94
C SER A 83 -1.72 13.13 4.28
N VAL A 84 -2.99 12.73 4.18
CA VAL A 84 -3.38 11.46 3.59
C VAL A 84 -4.39 11.71 2.48
N SER A 85 -4.24 11.00 1.37
CA SER A 85 -5.23 10.97 0.29
C SER A 85 -5.40 9.55 -0.24
N GLU A 86 -6.59 9.23 -0.73
CA GLU A 86 -6.91 7.92 -1.29
C GLU A 86 -7.15 8.01 -2.80
N LEU A 87 -6.88 6.89 -3.47
CA LEU A 87 -7.26 6.65 -4.85
C LEU A 87 -7.98 5.31 -4.93
N PHE A 88 -9.29 5.35 -5.11
CA PHE A 88 -10.09 4.15 -5.31
C PHE A 88 -9.84 3.54 -6.69
N LEU A 89 -9.51 2.26 -6.73
CA LEU A 89 -9.11 1.55 -7.93
C LEU A 89 -10.28 0.79 -8.54
N THR A 90 -10.48 0.97 -9.85
CA THR A 90 -11.49 0.22 -10.59
C THR A 90 -10.97 -0.38 -11.88
N LEU A 91 -11.42 -1.59 -12.17
CA LEU A 91 -11.26 -2.24 -13.47
C LEU A 91 -12.64 -2.48 -14.06
N TYR A 92 -12.89 -1.90 -15.24
CA TYR A 92 -14.21 -1.93 -15.89
C TYR A 92 -15.33 -1.49 -14.94
N THR A 93 -15.11 -0.41 -14.19
CA THR A 93 -16.02 0.19 -13.20
C THR A 93 -16.28 -0.63 -11.93
N ASN A 94 -15.67 -1.82 -11.79
CA ASN A 94 -15.76 -2.60 -10.56
C ASN A 94 -14.57 -2.30 -9.65
N PRO A 95 -14.75 -2.27 -8.32
CA PRO A 95 -13.64 -2.27 -7.38
C PRO A 95 -12.70 -3.42 -7.71
N TRP A 96 -11.40 -3.14 -7.77
CA TRP A 96 -10.42 -4.14 -8.16
C TRP A 96 -9.20 -4.11 -7.24
N PRO A 97 -9.00 -5.17 -6.44
CA PRO A 97 -7.90 -5.25 -5.48
C PRO A 97 -6.56 -5.43 -6.21
N VAL A 98 -5.52 -4.79 -5.70
CA VAL A 98 -4.15 -4.91 -6.17
C VAL A 98 -3.23 -5.26 -5.00
N ASP A 99 -2.09 -5.86 -5.30
CA ASP A 99 -1.15 -6.42 -4.32
C ASP A 99 0.21 -5.70 -4.33
N ASP A 100 0.54 -5.02 -5.44
CA ASP A 100 1.73 -4.20 -5.52
C ASP A 100 1.51 -3.09 -6.54
N THR A 101 1.99 -1.89 -6.23
CA THR A 101 2.03 -0.75 -7.15
C THR A 101 3.43 -0.19 -7.28
N ARG A 102 3.90 0.05 -8.50
CA ARG A 102 5.20 0.66 -8.79
C ARG A 102 5.13 1.70 -9.90
N TRP A 103 5.99 2.70 -9.81
CA TRP A 103 6.15 3.72 -10.84
C TRP A 103 7.30 3.40 -11.77
N ALA A 104 7.07 3.56 -13.06
CA ALA A 104 8.10 3.39 -14.07
C ALA A 104 9.20 4.46 -13.92
N PRO A 105 10.48 4.08 -13.84
CA PRO A 105 11.60 5.01 -14.00
C PRO A 105 11.62 5.62 -15.40
N ALA A 106 12.26 6.78 -15.55
CA ALA A 106 12.29 7.56 -16.81
C ALA A 106 12.80 6.81 -18.06
N SER A 107 13.54 5.70 -17.90
CA SER A 107 14.17 4.96 -19.01
C SER A 107 13.97 3.45 -18.96
N SER A 108 12.93 2.95 -18.29
CA SER A 108 12.78 1.50 -18.13
C SER A 108 12.15 0.83 -19.35
N GLN A 109 12.82 -0.21 -19.85
CA GLN A 109 12.33 -1.01 -20.98
C GLN A 109 11.59 -2.27 -20.53
N SER A 110 11.82 -2.70 -19.29
CA SER A 110 11.18 -3.91 -18.77
C SER A 110 10.76 -3.81 -17.31
N MET A 111 9.72 -4.56 -17.01
CA MET A 111 9.22 -4.82 -15.67
C MET A 111 9.31 -6.33 -15.40
N LEU A 112 9.80 -6.69 -14.23
CA LEU A 112 9.72 -8.03 -13.69
C LEU A 112 8.49 -8.11 -12.77
N VAL A 113 7.71 -9.19 -12.93
CA VAL A 113 6.54 -9.48 -12.10
C VAL A 113 6.61 -10.92 -11.66
N THR A 114 6.44 -11.17 -10.37
CA THR A 114 6.40 -12.54 -9.83
C THR A 114 4.98 -13.07 -9.91
N ASP A 115 4.81 -14.30 -10.39
CA ASP A 115 3.54 -15.03 -10.32
C ASP A 115 3.76 -16.24 -9.42
N THR A 116 3.45 -16.12 -8.12
CA THR A 116 3.68 -17.22 -7.17
C THR A 116 2.76 -18.39 -7.44
N GLY A 117 1.55 -18.13 -7.93
CA GLY A 117 0.58 -19.17 -8.26
C GLY A 117 1.06 -20.06 -9.40
N ALA A 118 1.81 -19.50 -10.37
CA ALA A 118 2.46 -20.25 -11.44
C ALA A 118 3.89 -20.69 -11.12
N GLY A 119 4.52 -20.12 -10.08
CA GLY A 119 5.94 -20.34 -9.79
C GLY A 119 6.88 -19.74 -10.84
N LEU A 120 6.49 -18.60 -11.44
CA LEU A 120 7.20 -17.96 -12.54
C LEU A 120 7.56 -16.51 -12.22
N ILE A 121 8.57 -15.98 -12.93
CA ILE A 121 8.84 -14.54 -13.02
C ILE A 121 8.67 -14.15 -14.48
N TYR A 122 7.75 -13.24 -14.75
CA TYR A 122 7.53 -12.67 -16.06
C TYR A 122 8.40 -11.44 -16.27
N LYS A 123 8.96 -11.31 -17.48
CA LYS A 123 9.52 -10.07 -17.97
C LYS A 123 8.54 -9.45 -18.96
N ILE A 124 7.93 -8.33 -18.58
CA ILE A 124 7.05 -7.55 -19.45
C ILE A 124 7.89 -6.48 -20.12
N THR A 125 7.84 -6.42 -21.45
CA THR A 125 8.57 -5.42 -22.25
C THR A 125 7.58 -4.53 -23.01
N ALA A 126 7.82 -3.22 -22.99
CA ALA A 126 7.08 -2.26 -23.79
C ALA A 126 7.94 -1.82 -24.98
N ALA A 127 7.42 -1.93 -26.21
CA ALA A 127 8.20 -1.62 -27.43
C ALA A 127 8.70 -0.17 -27.47
N SER A 128 7.93 0.77 -26.92
CA SER A 128 8.29 2.19 -26.78
C SER A 128 8.88 2.54 -25.41
N GLY A 129 9.15 1.54 -24.56
CA GLY A 129 9.43 1.73 -23.15
C GLY A 129 8.18 2.05 -22.32
N PHE A 130 8.31 1.91 -21.00
CA PHE A 130 7.29 2.35 -20.07
C PHE A 130 7.39 3.87 -19.88
N ALA A 131 6.25 4.56 -19.85
CA ALA A 131 6.25 6.01 -19.66
C ALA A 131 6.72 6.34 -18.24
N GLY A 132 7.77 7.16 -18.11
CA GLY A 132 8.33 7.55 -16.82
C GLY A 132 7.30 8.22 -15.92
N GLY A 133 7.23 7.79 -14.66
CA GLY A 133 6.26 8.28 -13.68
C GLY A 133 4.85 7.68 -13.85
N SER A 134 4.59 6.83 -14.84
CA SER A 134 3.34 6.07 -14.90
C SER A 134 3.29 5.01 -13.81
N MET A 135 2.11 4.83 -13.25
CA MET A 135 1.81 3.92 -12.15
C MET A 135 1.29 2.59 -12.71
N TYR A 136 1.82 1.49 -12.20
CA TYR A 136 1.42 0.16 -12.61
C TYR A 136 1.20 -0.72 -11.40
N SER A 137 0.13 -1.52 -11.44
CA SER A 137 -0.22 -2.43 -10.36
C SER A 137 -0.32 -3.88 -10.81
N ALA A 138 0.02 -4.81 -9.93
CA ALA A 138 -0.24 -6.24 -10.09
C ALA A 138 -1.45 -6.61 -9.24
N GLY A 139 -2.37 -7.40 -9.81
CA GLY A 139 -3.53 -7.88 -9.08
C GLY A 139 -4.38 -8.83 -9.91
N GLN A 140 -4.92 -9.86 -9.24
CA GLN A 140 -5.99 -10.73 -9.75
C GLN A 140 -5.71 -11.28 -11.17
N GLY A 141 -4.52 -11.85 -11.38
CA GLY A 141 -4.12 -12.44 -12.66
C GLY A 141 -3.74 -11.44 -13.76
N THR A 142 -3.62 -10.16 -13.43
CA THR A 142 -3.31 -9.07 -14.36
C THR A 142 -2.18 -8.17 -13.87
N VAL A 143 -1.56 -7.48 -14.82
CA VAL A 143 -0.76 -6.27 -14.58
C VAL A 143 -1.46 -5.13 -15.29
N LEU A 144 -1.59 -4.01 -14.59
CA LEU A 144 -2.48 -2.90 -14.91
C LEU A 144 -1.66 -1.62 -15.03
N LEU A 145 -2.06 -0.74 -15.95
CA LEU A 145 -1.67 0.67 -15.97
C LEU A 145 -2.78 1.45 -15.28
N ASP A 146 -2.40 2.26 -14.30
CA ASP A 146 -3.33 2.94 -13.43
C ASP A 146 -3.40 4.43 -13.76
N ASP A 147 -4.61 4.97 -13.80
CA ASP A 147 -4.82 6.41 -13.89
C ASP A 147 -4.77 7.03 -12.48
N ALA A 148 -3.69 7.76 -12.19
CA ALA A 148 -3.45 8.33 -10.85
C ALA A 148 -4.46 9.40 -10.40
N LYS A 149 -5.41 9.81 -11.27
CA LYS A 149 -6.45 10.82 -10.92
C LYS A 149 -7.81 10.18 -10.69
N THR A 150 -8.13 9.16 -11.47
CA THR A 150 -9.45 8.54 -11.49
C THR A 150 -9.46 7.15 -10.85
N GLY A 151 -8.29 6.51 -10.76
CA GLY A 151 -8.13 5.14 -10.29
C GLY A 151 -8.65 4.10 -11.28
N ASN A 152 -9.04 4.51 -12.49
CA ASN A 152 -9.37 3.57 -13.56
C ASN A 152 -8.11 2.85 -14.03
N MET A 153 -8.20 1.53 -14.14
CA MET A 153 -7.10 0.67 -14.52
C MET A 153 -7.31 0.06 -15.90
N THR A 154 -6.21 -0.07 -16.65
CA THR A 154 -6.18 -0.68 -17.99
C THR A 154 -5.23 -1.88 -17.99
N PRO A 155 -5.68 -3.10 -18.32
CA PRO A 155 -4.79 -4.26 -18.37
C PRO A 155 -3.70 -4.09 -19.43
N ILE A 156 -2.44 -4.34 -19.04
CA ILE A 156 -1.29 -4.39 -19.95
C ILE A 156 -0.73 -5.82 -20.11
N ALA A 157 -1.03 -6.70 -19.16
CA ALA A 157 -0.78 -8.14 -19.25
C ALA A 157 -1.86 -8.89 -18.46
N SER A 158 -2.18 -10.10 -18.88
CA SER A 158 -3.19 -10.97 -18.25
C SER A 158 -2.82 -12.45 -18.38
N GLY A 159 -3.55 -13.30 -17.67
CA GLY A 159 -3.36 -14.76 -17.69
C GLY A 159 -2.36 -15.29 -16.67
N MET A 160 -1.96 -14.44 -15.71
CA MET A 160 -1.18 -14.86 -14.54
C MET A 160 -2.12 -15.52 -13.50
N VAL A 161 -1.56 -16.30 -12.58
CA VAL A 161 -2.35 -16.98 -11.54
C VAL A 161 -2.46 -16.12 -10.28
N SER A 162 -1.33 -15.67 -9.74
CA SER A 162 -1.25 -14.82 -8.55
C SER A 162 -0.08 -13.83 -8.71
N PRO A 163 -0.24 -12.76 -9.50
CA PRO A 163 0.80 -11.79 -9.75
C PRO A 163 0.92 -10.77 -8.62
N HIS A 164 2.15 -10.57 -8.17
CA HIS A 164 2.60 -9.60 -7.17
C HIS A 164 4.13 -9.50 -7.27
N GLY A 165 4.77 -8.67 -6.46
CA GLY A 165 6.20 -8.41 -6.52
C GLY A 165 6.61 -7.82 -7.86
N MET A 166 6.61 -6.49 -7.94
CA MET A 166 6.95 -5.75 -9.15
C MET A 166 8.28 -5.01 -9.04
N LEU A 167 9.06 -5.02 -10.12
CA LEU A 167 10.29 -4.23 -10.23
C LEU A 167 10.54 -3.79 -11.67
N PHE A 168 10.85 -2.51 -11.87
CA PHE A 168 11.40 -2.04 -13.13
C PHE A 168 12.90 -2.29 -13.23
N VAL A 169 13.34 -2.77 -14.39
CA VAL A 169 14.75 -3.03 -14.69
C VAL A 169 15.17 -2.30 -15.98
N GLN A 170 16.36 -1.69 -15.93
CA GLN A 170 16.97 -0.92 -17.02
C GLN A 170 17.89 -1.80 -17.88
#